data_AF-A0A524A1E0-F1
#
_entry.id   AF-A0A524A1E0-F1
#
_cell.length_a   1.000
_cell.length_b   1.000
_cell.length_c   1.000
_cell.angle_alpha   90.00
_cell.angle_beta   90.00
_cell.angle_gamma   90.00
#
_symmetry.space_group_name_H-M   'P 1'
#
loop_
_entity.id
_entity.type
_entity.pdbx_description
1 polymer ?
#
loop_
_entity_poly.entity_id
_entity_poly.type
_entity_poly.pdbx_seq_one_letter_code
_entity_poly.pdbx_strand_id
1 'polypeptide(L)' 'MALVRCTHHGRPGGGKRTYVISVKPVGYPRTAAICGRSGCQDPGLVWLDEQDKLSYDNGERIVRVPNSAVKIKVE' A
#
# COMPACT_ATOMS: atom_id res chain seq x y z
N MET A 1 7.94 -1.31 6.14
CA MET A 1 6.51 -1.12 6.45
C MET A 1 5.80 -0.54 5.25
N ALA A 2 4.73 -1.21 4.84
CA ALA A 2 4.00 -0.90 3.64
C ALA A 2 2.97 0.22 3.85
N LEU A 3 2.56 0.88 2.77
CA LEU A 3 1.50 1.89 2.78
C LEU A 3 0.67 1.87 1.49
N VAL A 4 -0.62 2.16 1.58
CA VAL A 4 -1.55 2.08 0.45
C VAL A 4 -1.86 3.47 -0.13
N ARG A 5 -1.62 3.65 -1.44
CA ARG A 5 -1.98 4.84 -2.22
C ARG A 5 -2.57 4.46 -3.57
N CYS A 6 -3.61 5.14 -4.00
CA CYS A 6 -4.13 5.02 -5.36
C CYS A 6 -3.14 5.59 -6.37
N THR A 7 -3.36 5.27 -7.65
CA THR A 7 -2.54 5.73 -8.77
C THR A 7 -2.48 7.26 -8.87
N HIS A 8 -3.56 7.95 -8.51
CA HIS A 8 -3.62 9.42 -8.49
C HIS A 8 -2.68 10.04 -7.43
N HIS A 9 -2.65 9.49 -6.21
CA HIS A 9 -1.76 9.98 -5.14
C HIS A 9 -0.32 9.47 -5.29
N GLY A 10 -0.11 8.42 -6.09
CA GLY A 10 1.21 7.93 -6.48
C GLY A 10 2.08 7.45 -5.33
N ARG A 11 3.40 7.52 -5.55
CA ARG A 11 4.43 7.12 -4.59
C ARG A 11 4.34 8.01 -3.33
N PRO A 12 4.21 7.43 -2.13
CA PRO A 12 4.24 8.21 -0.91
C PRO A 12 5.62 8.87 -0.74
N GLY A 13 5.63 10.17 -0.43
CA GLY A 13 6.84 10.95 -0.16
C GLY A 13 6.71 11.78 1.12
N GLY A 14 7.81 12.41 1.54
CA GLY A 14 7.84 13.37 2.66
C GLY A 14 7.96 12.78 4.07
N GLY A 15 8.15 11.46 4.20
CA GLY A 15 8.39 10.79 5.49
C GLY A 15 9.81 10.25 5.63
N LYS A 16 10.13 9.66 6.80
CA LYS A 16 11.42 9.00 7.06
C LYS A 16 11.65 7.70 6.25
N ARG A 17 10.64 7.23 5.50
CA ARG A 17 10.67 5.95 4.78
C ARG A 17 10.70 6.18 3.27
N THR A 18 11.55 5.43 2.61
CA THR A 18 11.66 5.38 1.15
C THR A 18 10.93 4.15 0.64
N TYR A 19 9.80 4.36 -0.04
CA TYR A 19 9.08 3.28 -0.71
C TYR A 19 9.71 3.04 -2.08
N VAL A 20 10.08 1.81 -2.43
CA VAL A 20 10.88 1.53 -3.65
C VAL A 20 10.04 0.93 -4.77
N ILE A 21 9.01 0.16 -4.43
CA ILE A 21 8.11 -0.47 -5.41
C ILE A 21 6.66 -0.38 -4.94
N SER A 22 5.74 -0.58 -5.88
CA SER A 22 4.33 -0.83 -5.57
C SER A 22 3.91 -2.18 -6.10
N VAL A 23 3.03 -2.86 -5.37
CA VAL A 23 2.44 -4.15 -5.75
C VAL A 23 0.92 -4.05 -5.66
N LYS A 24 0.24 -4.91 -6.43
CA LYS A 24 -1.21 -4.97 -6.44
C LYS A 24 -1.69 -5.78 -5.23
N PRO A 25 -2.60 -5.25 -4.38
CA PRO A 25 -3.25 -6.06 -3.36
C PRO A 25 -4.15 -7.11 -4.01
N VAL A 26 -4.52 -8.13 -3.23
CA VAL A 26 -5.45 -9.18 -3.68
C VAL A 26 -6.74 -8.55 -4.21
N GLY A 27 -7.16 -8.99 -5.40
CA GLY A 27 -8.38 -8.55 -6.07
C GLY A 27 -8.29 -7.22 -6.82
N TYR A 28 -7.16 -6.51 -6.81
CA TYR A 28 -7.04 -5.20 -7.48
C TYR A 28 -7.45 -5.26 -8.97
N PRO A 29 -8.29 -4.31 -9.48
CA PRO A 29 -8.76 -3.10 -8.81
C PRO A 29 -10.00 -3.29 -7.90
N ARG A 30 -10.66 -4.45 -7.93
CA ARG A 30 -11.78 -4.80 -7.03
C ARG A 30 -11.25 -5.34 -5.70
N THR A 31 -10.51 -4.51 -4.97
CA THR A 31 -9.88 -4.86 -3.70
C THR A 31 -10.54 -4.16 -2.52
N ALA A 32 -10.36 -4.73 -1.33
CA ALA A 32 -10.71 -4.07 -0.07
C ALA A 32 -9.69 -3.00 0.36
N ALA A 33 -8.48 -3.00 -0.23
CA ALA A 33 -7.43 -2.05 0.11
C ALA A 33 -7.65 -0.68 -0.56
N ILE A 34 -8.11 0.28 0.22
CA ILE A 34 -8.39 1.66 -0.22
C ILE A 34 -7.24 2.59 0.19
N CYS A 35 -6.97 3.58 -0.67
CA CYS A 35 -5.98 4.63 -0.43
C CYS A 35 -6.14 5.23 0.98
N GLY A 36 -5.07 5.22 1.78
CA GLY A 36 -5.09 5.79 3.14
C GLY A 36 -5.11 7.33 3.21
N ARG A 37 -5.17 8.05 2.07
CA ARG A 37 -5.23 9.52 2.08
C ARG A 37 -6.60 9.97 2.60
N SER A 38 -6.62 11.00 3.43
CA SER A 38 -7.87 11.61 3.89
C SER A 38 -8.74 12.00 2.69
N GLY A 39 -10.05 11.71 2.76
CA GLY A 39 -11.02 11.99 1.69
C GLY A 39 -10.96 11.09 0.44
N CYS A 40 -9.92 10.28 0.23
CA CYS A 40 -9.79 9.46 -1.00
C CYS A 40 -10.44 8.08 -0.86
N GLN A 41 -11.32 7.66 -1.76
CA GLN A 41 -11.98 6.34 -1.73
C GLN A 41 -11.47 5.37 -2.80
N ASP A 42 -10.44 5.76 -3.55
CA ASP A 42 -9.95 4.95 -4.67
C ASP A 42 -9.20 3.70 -4.19
N PRO A 43 -9.31 2.58 -4.93
CA PRO A 43 -8.46 1.41 -4.74
C PRO A 43 -6.98 1.79 -4.79
N GLY A 44 -6.20 1.25 -3.84
CA GLY A 44 -4.80 1.57 -3.70
C GLY A 44 -3.86 0.45 -4.14
N LEU A 45 -2.66 0.83 -4.54
CA LEU A 45 -1.50 -0.04 -4.63
C LEU A 45 -0.79 -0.08 -3.27
N VAL A 46 -0.19 -1.22 -2.95
CA VAL A 46 0.61 -1.40 -1.73
C VAL A 46 2.05 -1.00 -2.04
N TRP A 47 2.51 0.10 -1.48
CA TRP A 47 3.89 0.56 -1.59
C TRP A 47 4.76 -0.13 -0.54
N LEU A 48 5.86 -0.71 -0.97
CA LEU A 48 6.82 -1.44 -0.13
C LEU A 48 8.10 -0.62 0.03
N ASP A 49 8.66 -0.59 1.23
CA ASP A 49 10.05 -0.16 1.43
C ASP A 49 11.01 -1.31 1.09
N GLU A 50 12.32 -1.06 1.22
CA GLU A 50 13.34 -2.03 0.85
C GLU A 50 13.21 -3.35 1.62
N GLN A 51 12.89 -3.29 2.91
CA GLN A 51 12.76 -4.49 3.74
C GLN A 51 11.53 -5.32 3.35
N ASP A 52 10.38 -4.69 3.13
CA ASP A 52 9.19 -5.42 2.70
C ASP A 52 9.32 -5.92 1.26
N LYS A 53 10.04 -5.20 0.40
CA LYS A 53 10.37 -5.67 -0.95
C LYS A 53 11.16 -6.97 -0.90
N LEU A 54 12.21 -7.04 -0.08
CA LEU A 54 13.01 -8.27 0.05
C LEU A 54 12.16 -9.45 0.53
N SER A 55 11.27 -9.20 1.50
CA SER A 55 10.34 -10.22 1.98
C SER A 55 9.37 -10.67 0.89
N TYR A 56 8.83 -9.72 0.11
CA TYR A 56 7.96 -10.00 -1.03
C TYR A 56 8.66 -10.83 -2.12
N ASP A 57 9.90 -10.48 -2.45
CA ASP A 57 10.71 -11.23 -3.42
C ASP A 57 10.99 -12.66 -2.94
N ASN A 58 11.08 -12.87 -1.62
CA ASN A 58 11.22 -14.19 -0.98
C ASN A 58 9.90 -14.98 -0.83
N GLY A 59 8.79 -14.45 -1.36
CA GLY A 59 7.49 -15.15 -1.35
C GLY A 59 6.52 -14.72 -0.25
N GLU A 60 6.91 -13.83 0.66
CA GLU A 60 5.98 -13.27 1.66
C GLU A 60 4.90 -12.44 0.98
N ARG A 61 3.65 -12.55 1.44
CA ARG A 61 2.50 -11.84 0.83
C ARG A 61 1.71 -11.04 1.85
N ILE A 62 2.03 -11.16 3.13
CA ILE A 62 1.41 -10.41 4.21
C ILE A 62 2.38 -9.31 4.65
N VAL A 63 1.97 -8.05 4.56
CA VAL A 63 2.79 -6.90 4.91
C VAL A 63 2.26 -6.20 6.15
N ARG A 64 3.17 -5.67 6.97
CA ARG A 64 2.80 -4.84 8.13
C ARG A 64 2.69 -3.38 7.69
N VAL A 65 1.62 -2.72 8.12
CA VAL A 65 1.33 -1.33 7.79
C VAL A 65 1.23 -0.47 9.06
N PRO A 66 1.65 0.82 9.03
CA PRO A 66 1.47 1.71 10.16
C PRO A 66 0.04 2.25 10.24
N ASN A 67 -0.26 3.06 11.26
CA ASN A 67 -1.55 3.72 11.40
C ASN A 67 -1.89 4.56 10.15
N SER A 68 -3.17 4.55 9.76
CA SER A 68 -3.70 5.29 8.60
C SER A 68 -3.02 4.99 7.25
N ALA A 69 -2.30 3.87 7.16
CA ALA A 69 -1.63 3.45 5.93
C ALA A 69 -2.60 2.93 4.87
N VAL A 70 -3.72 2.35 5.30
CA VAL A 70 -4.75 1.76 4.45
C VAL A 70 -6.12 2.04 5.06
N LYS A 71 -7.13 2.22 4.22
CA LYS A 71 -8.53 2.12 4.61
C LYS A 71 -9.08 0.80 4.08
N ILE A 72 -9.95 0.15 4.83
CA ILE A 72 -10.54 -1.13 4.43
C ILE A 72 -11.98 -0.89 3.98
N LYS A 73 -12.29 -1.26 2.73
CA LYS A 73 -13.66 -1.35 2.23
C LYS A 73 -14.29 -2.63 2.77
N VAL A 74 -15.46 -2.50 3.38
CA VAL A 74 -16.25 -3.59 3.96
C VAL A 74 -17.52 -3.83 3.12
N GLU A 75 -18.13 -5.00 3.30
CA GLU A 75 -19.45 -5.34 2.73
C GLU A 75 -20.58 -4.90 3.65
#